data_AF-A0A376KVR3-F1
#
_entry.id   AF-A0A376KVR3-F1
#
_cell.length_a   1.000
_cell.length_b   1.000
_cell.length_c   1.000
_cell.angle_alpha   90.00
_cell.angle_beta   90.00
_cell.angle_gamma   90.00
#
_symmetry.space_group_name_H-M   'P 1'
#
loop_
_entity.id
_entity.type
_entity.pdbx_description
1 polymer ?
#
loop_
_entity_poly.entity_id
_entity_poly.type
_entity_poly.pdbx_seq_one_letter_code
_entity_poly.pdbx_strand_id
1 'polypeptide(L)' 'MNDKELIAALSIPGNYEVIVLENGEFIVMPLPSDVILITKESHADSVSHFSMKKD' A
#
# COMPACT_ATOMS: atom_id res chain seq x y z
N MET A 1 17.24 -5.93 2.64
CA MET A 1 17.46 -5.48 1.24
C MET A 1 18.04 -4.09 1.27
N ASN A 2 19.03 -3.80 0.42
CA ASN A 2 19.63 -2.47 0.26
C ASN A 2 19.03 -1.68 -0.93
N ASP A 3 19.42 -0.41 -1.08
CA ASP A 3 18.92 0.50 -2.15
C ASP A 3 19.06 -0.07 -3.57
N LYS A 4 20.17 -0.76 -3.87
CA LYS A 4 20.39 -1.32 -5.22
C LYS A 4 19.44 -2.47 -5.51
N GLU A 5 19.20 -3.32 -4.50
CA GLU A 5 18.25 -4.43 -4.59
C GLU A 5 16.81 -3.92 -4.68
N LEU A 6 16.49 -2.84 -3.97
CA LEU A 6 15.20 -2.16 -4.06
C LEU A 6 14.94 -1.62 -5.48
N ILE A 7 15.90 -0.89 -6.04
CA ILE A 7 15.77 -0.34 -7.41
C ILE A 7 15.60 -1.48 -8.43
N ALA A 8 16.36 -2.57 -8.29
CA ALA A 8 16.22 -3.73 -9.15
C ALA A 8 14.82 -4.36 -9.04
N ALA A 9 14.28 -4.50 -7.83
CA ALA A 9 12.93 -5.03 -7.61
C ALA A 9 11.84 -4.13 -8.22
N LEU A 10 11.95 -2.81 -8.07
CA LEU A 10 10.99 -1.82 -8.59
C LEU A 10 11.13 -1.53 -10.08
N SER A 11 12.15 -2.08 -10.75
CA SER A 11 12.31 -1.94 -12.21
C SER A 11 11.25 -2.69 -13.02
N ILE A 12 10.58 -3.67 -12.39
CA ILE A 12 9.49 -4.42 -12.98
C ILE A 12 8.20 -3.61 -12.79
N PRO A 13 7.47 -3.22 -13.86
CA PRO A 13 6.23 -2.47 -13.73
C PRO A 13 5.18 -3.20 -12.88
N GLY A 14 4.63 -2.52 -11.89
CA GLY A 14 3.64 -3.08 -10.97
C GLY A 14 3.37 -2.16 -9.79
N ASN A 15 2.37 -2.51 -8.99
CA ASN A 15 2.12 -1.87 -7.71
C ASN A 15 2.85 -2.65 -6.62
N TYR A 16 3.55 -1.95 -5.73
CA TYR A 16 4.29 -2.57 -4.65
C TYR A 16 4.03 -1.81 -3.35
N GLU A 17 3.92 -2.55 -2.25
CA GLU A 17 4.09 -2.00 -0.92
C GLU A 17 5.58 -2.05 -0.56
N VAL A 18 6.13 -0.90 -0.16
CA VAL A 18 7.53 -0.77 0.27
C VAL A 18 7.55 -0.33 1.72
N ILE A 19 8.07 -1.19 2.59
CA ILE A 19 8.20 -0.92 4.03
C ILE A 19 9.67 -0.60 4.31
N VAL A 20 9.91 0.56 4.92
CA VAL A 20 11.24 0.95 5.40
C VAL A 20 11.37 0.54 6.87
N LEU A 21 12.37 -0.27 7.17
CA LEU A 21 12.66 -0.73 8.52
C LEU A 21 13.56 0.28 9.25
N GLU A 22 13.53 0.27 10.58
CA GLU A 22 14.32 1.19 11.42
C GLU A 22 15.84 1.07 11.20
N ASN A 23 16.31 -0.09 10.73
CA ASN A 23 17.70 -0.35 10.39
C ASN A 23 18.10 0.14 8.98
N GLY A 24 17.19 0.80 8.25
CA GLY A 24 17.42 1.30 6.90
C GLY A 24 17.27 0.25 5.79
N GLU A 25 16.85 -0.97 6.11
CA GLU A 25 16.52 -1.98 5.11
C GLU A 25 15.08 -1.83 4.59
N PHE A 26 14.81 -2.45 3.44
CA PHE A 26 13.49 -2.44 2.82
C PHE A 26 12.87 -3.84 2.75
N ILE A 27 11.55 -3.89 2.81
CA ILE A 27 10.72 -5.02 2.40
C ILE A 27 9.86 -4.54 1.22
N VAL A 28 9.85 -5.31 0.13
CA VAL A 28 9.05 -5.03 -1.06
C VAL A 28 8.07 -6.16 -1.27
N MET A 29 6.78 -5.84 -1.33
CA MET A 29 5.72 -6.82 -1.58
C MET A 29 4.92 -6.41 -2.82
N PRO A 30 4.87 -7.24 -3.88
CA PRO A 30 4.02 -6.97 -5.03
C PRO A 30 2.56 -7.02 -4.61
N LEU A 31 1.81 -6.02 -5.03
CA LEU A 31 0.37 -5.97 -4.85
C LEU A 31 -0.34 -6.62 -6.04
N PRO A 32 -1.37 -7.44 -5.80
CA PRO A 32 -2.24 -7.95 -6.86
C PRO A 32 -2.82 -6.82 -7.72
N SER A 33 -3.11 -7.10 -8.99
CA SER A 33 -3.63 -6.08 -9.92
C SER A 33 -5.06 -5.63 -9.61
N ASP A 34 -5.77 -6.38 -8.78
CA ASP A 34 -7.17 -6.14 -8.37
C ASP A 34 -7.30 -5.45 -7.01
N VAL A 35 -6.18 -5.04 -6.39
CA VAL A 35 -6.27 -4.26 -5.15
C VAL A 35 -6.80 -2.86 -5.41
N ILE A 36 -7.66 -2.39 -4.50
CA ILE A 36 -8.08 -0.98 -4.44
C ILE A 36 -7.27 -0.30 -3.34
N LEU A 37 -6.45 0.66 -3.72
CA LEU A 37 -5.72 1.51 -2.78
C LEU A 37 -6.62 2.67 -2.35
N ILE A 38 -6.88 2.76 -1.05
CA ILE A 38 -7.61 3.87 -0.44
C ILE A 38 -6.80 4.44 0.71
N THR A 39 -6.92 5.75 0.93
CA THR A 39 -6.37 6.35 2.14
C THR A 39 -7.23 5.97 3.35
N LYS A 40 -6.64 6.06 4.54
CA LYS A 40 -7.35 5.79 5.79
C LYS A 40 -8.52 6.75 5.99
N GLU A 41 -8.35 8.01 5.59
CA GLU A 41 -9.36 9.06 5.66
C GLU A 41 -10.52 8.73 4.72
N SER A 42 -10.24 8.40 3.46
CA SER A 42 -11.28 8.02 2.49
C SER A 42 -12.02 6.76 2.91
N HIS A 43 -11.33 5.79 3.54
CA HIS A 43 -11.98 4.64 4.14
C HIS A 43 -12.94 5.05 5.27
N ALA A 44 -12.50 5.93 6.18
CA ALA A 44 -13.31 6.40 7.29
C ALA A 44 -14.57 7.15 6.81
N ASP A 45 -14.42 8.02 5.80
CA ASP A 45 -15.54 8.75 5.19
C ASP A 45 -16.53 7.79 4.53
N SER A 46 -16.04 6.79 3.80
CA SER A 46 -16.87 5.76 3.18
C SER A 46 -17.66 4.97 4.22
N VAL A 47 -16.98 4.47 5.26
CA VAL A 47 -17.65 3.76 6.37
C VAL A 47 -18.70 4.64 7.02
N SER A 48 -18.38 5.91 7.32
CA SER A 48 -19.32 6.87 7.89
C SER A 48 -20.56 7.04 7.00
N HIS A 49 -20.36 7.27 5.70
CA HIS A 49 -21.44 7.50 4.75
C HIS A 49 -22.35 6.28 4.56
N PHE A 50 -21.77 5.09 4.38
CA PHE A 50 -22.53 3.88 4.05
C PHE A 50 -23.05 3.12 5.28
N SER A 51 -22.50 3.35 6.47
CA SER A 51 -22.91 2.66 7.70
C SER A 51 -23.99 3.42 8.49
N MET A 52 -24.47 4.57 8.01
CA MET A 52 -25.64 5.22 8.61
C MET A 52 -26.87 4.34 8.40
N LYS A 53 -27.42 3.78 9.48
CA LYS A 53 -28.76 3.20 9.44
C LYS A 53 -29.75 4.32 9.15
N LYS A 54 -30.59 4.12 8.13
CA LYS A 54 -31.81 4.92 7.97
C LYS A 54 -32.72 4.56 9.14
N ASP A 55 -32.96 5.52 10.03
CA ASP A 55 -34.07 5.48 10.99
C ASP A 55 -35.41 5.47 10.26
#